data_AF-A0A8V1A854-F1
#
_entry.id   AF-A0A8V1A854-F1
#
_cell.length_a   1.000
_cell.length_b   1.000
_cell.length_c   1.000
_cell.angle_alpha   90.00
_cell.angle_beta   90.00
_cell.angle_gamma   90.00
#
_symmetry.space_group_name_H-M   'P 1'
#
loop_
_entity.id
_entity.type
_entity.pdbx_description
1 polymer ?
#
loop_
_entity_poly.entity_id
_entity_poly.type
_entity_poly.pdbx_seq_one_letter_code
_entity_poly.pdbx_strand_id
1 'polypeptide(L)'
;WLQNLTVGVFSCFRGHSNAISDCCFTSDGRYLCTASWDKSLKIWDIKTGEFQSRGPVTLSQGHEGSVSSCCFSQDASLVVSGGYDNAIAIWETDAAYKKLSLKGHWDWVTDVAISESKKWILSASKDSTLRLWNIEKMEHIPSVIESRKEKGSRIAQCEECERPFLSLQHGDSEVISKCVFCRLSSPARSILPLPPSIPPDL
;
A
#
# COMPACT_ATOMS: atom_id res chain seq x y z
N TRP A 1 -32.32 -25.58 -4.29
CA TRP A 1 -31.35 -24.76 -3.54
C TRP A 1 -29.94 -24.99 -4.08
N LEU A 2 -29.68 -24.55 -5.31
CA LEU A 2 -28.33 -24.42 -5.86
C LEU A 2 -28.31 -23.06 -6.55
N GLN A 3 -27.76 -22.05 -5.88
CA GLN A 3 -27.42 -20.80 -6.57
C GLN A 3 -26.24 -21.11 -7.47
N ASN A 4 -26.42 -20.92 -8.78
CA ASN A 4 -25.35 -20.88 -9.76
C ASN A 4 -24.33 -19.83 -9.30
N LEU A 5 -23.16 -20.27 -8.83
CA LEU A 5 -22.00 -19.40 -8.65
C LEU A 5 -21.40 -19.16 -10.03
N THR A 6 -21.89 -18.13 -10.72
CA THR A 6 -21.22 -17.63 -11.92
C THR A 6 -19.86 -17.10 -11.49
N VAL A 7 -18.78 -17.83 -11.79
CA VAL A 7 -17.41 -17.36 -11.53
C VAL A 7 -17.09 -16.30 -12.60
N GLY A 8 -17.22 -15.03 -12.24
CA GLY A 8 -16.80 -13.92 -13.09
C GLY A 8 -15.28 -13.72 -13.01
N VAL A 9 -14.60 -13.71 -14.14
CA VAL A 9 -13.18 -13.30 -14.23
C VAL A 9 -13.14 -11.81 -14.56
N PHE A 10 -12.44 -11.03 -13.74
CA PHE A 10 -12.25 -9.60 -13.95
C PHE A 10 -10.76 -9.29 -14.14
N SER A 11 -10.40 -8.63 -15.24
CA SER A 11 -9.02 -8.24 -15.56
C SER A 11 -8.88 -6.73 -15.66
N CYS A 12 -7.76 -6.17 -15.17
CA CYS A 12 -7.40 -4.76 -15.38
C CYS A 12 -6.05 -4.64 -16.09
N PHE A 13 -6.06 -4.08 -17.30
CA PHE A 13 -4.89 -3.98 -18.17
C PHE A 13 -3.99 -2.77 -17.89
N ARG A 14 -4.33 -1.92 -16.91
CA ARG A 14 -3.58 -0.68 -16.59
C ARG A 14 -3.30 -0.50 -15.09
N GLY A 15 -3.19 -1.61 -14.35
CA GLY A 15 -2.86 -1.56 -12.93
C GLY A 15 -1.42 -1.13 -12.68
N HIS A 16 -0.48 -2.01 -12.98
CA HIS A 16 0.96 -1.78 -12.86
C HIS A 16 1.64 -1.69 -14.23
N SER A 17 2.79 -1.02 -14.31
CA SER A 17 3.58 -0.93 -15.55
C SER A 17 4.59 -2.07 -15.72
N ASN A 18 4.66 -2.98 -14.75
CA ASN A 18 5.52 -4.16 -14.75
C ASN A 18 4.83 -5.32 -14.01
N ALA A 19 5.49 -6.48 -13.96
CA ALA A 19 4.99 -7.69 -13.31
C ALA A 19 4.54 -7.42 -11.87
N ILE A 20 3.41 -8.02 -11.50
CA ILE A 20 2.92 -8.07 -10.12
C ILE A 20 3.63 -9.25 -9.47
N SER A 21 4.34 -9.00 -8.39
CA SER A 21 5.12 -10.02 -7.68
C SER A 21 4.32 -10.69 -6.58
N ASP A 22 3.38 -9.95 -5.97
CA ASP A 22 2.61 -10.40 -4.82
C ASP A 22 1.31 -9.60 -4.66
N CYS A 23 0.35 -10.16 -3.93
CA CYS A 23 -0.89 -9.49 -3.57
C CYS A 23 -1.49 -10.00 -2.25
N CYS A 24 -2.20 -9.12 -1.53
CA CYS A 24 -2.88 -9.48 -0.29
C CYS A 24 -4.21 -8.74 -0.12
N PHE A 25 -5.19 -9.42 0.46
CA PHE A 25 -6.46 -8.81 0.85
C PHE A 25 -6.41 -8.30 2.28
N THR A 26 -7.22 -7.29 2.57
CA THR A 26 -7.62 -7.00 3.94
C THR A 26 -8.53 -8.11 4.47
N SER A 27 -8.55 -8.30 5.80
CA SER A 27 -9.33 -9.35 6.46
C SER A 27 -10.84 -9.26 6.20
N ASP A 28 -11.35 -8.05 5.96
CA ASP A 28 -12.75 -7.79 5.59
C ASP A 28 -13.04 -7.98 4.09
N GLY A 29 -12.01 -8.32 3.30
CA GLY A 29 -12.09 -8.52 1.85
C GLY A 29 -12.37 -7.24 1.06
N ARG A 30 -12.36 -6.07 1.70
CA ARG A 30 -12.73 -4.81 1.05
C ARG A 30 -11.62 -4.28 0.15
N TYR A 31 -10.36 -4.41 0.58
CA TYR A 31 -9.23 -3.87 -0.14
C TYR A 31 -8.27 -4.97 -0.57
N LEU A 32 -7.66 -4.79 -1.74
CA LEU A 32 -6.56 -5.59 -2.25
C LEU A 32 -5.32 -4.68 -2.34
N CYS A 33 -4.18 -5.15 -1.88
CA CYS A 33 -2.88 -4.56 -2.17
C CYS A 33 -2.16 -5.43 -3.19
N THR A 34 -1.54 -4.80 -4.18
CA THR A 34 -0.67 -5.46 -5.15
C THR A 34 0.72 -4.83 -5.08
N ALA A 35 1.76 -5.66 -5.05
CA ALA A 35 3.16 -5.28 -5.15
C ALA A 35 3.68 -5.54 -6.56
N SER A 36 4.53 -4.65 -7.07
CA SER A 36 5.06 -4.79 -8.43
C SER A 36 6.52 -4.44 -8.56
N TRP A 37 7.11 -5.02 -9.61
CA TRP A 37 8.44 -4.67 -10.09
C TRP A 37 8.52 -3.27 -10.67
N ASP A 38 7.41 -2.56 -10.85
CA ASP A 38 7.36 -1.13 -11.15
C ASP A 38 7.72 -0.23 -9.95
N LYS A 39 8.15 -0.84 -8.84
CA LYS A 39 8.58 -0.20 -7.59
C LYS A 39 7.44 0.39 -6.76
N SER A 40 6.19 0.15 -7.15
CA SER A 40 5.03 0.66 -6.44
C SER A 40 4.19 -0.44 -5.81
N LEU A 41 3.42 -0.06 -4.78
CA LEU A 41 2.25 -0.80 -4.37
C LEU A 41 0.98 -0.10 -4.84
N LYS A 42 -0.08 -0.86 -5.08
CA LYS A 42 -1.39 -0.32 -5.42
C LYS A 42 -2.45 -0.91 -4.51
N ILE A 43 -3.31 -0.05 -3.97
CA ILE A 43 -4.46 -0.43 -3.14
C ILE A 43 -5.74 -0.22 -3.93
N TRP A 44 -6.55 -1.27 -4.00
CA TRP A 44 -7.78 -1.36 -4.77
C TRP A 44 -8.97 -1.51 -3.81
N ASP A 45 -10.05 -0.74 -4.02
CA ASP A 45 -11.33 -1.00 -3.37
C ASP A 45 -12.12 -2.00 -4.23
N ILE A 46 -12.45 -3.15 -3.65
CA ILE A 46 -13.05 -4.29 -4.34
C ILE A 46 -14.59 -4.26 -4.22
N LYS A 47 -15.17 -3.46 -3.31
CA LYS A 47 -16.50 -3.72 -2.77
C LYS A 47 -17.71 -3.45 -3.69
N THR A 48 -17.52 -3.07 -4.95
CA THR A 48 -18.65 -2.67 -5.83
C THR A 48 -18.53 -3.08 -7.29
N GLY A 49 -17.50 -3.83 -7.70
CA GLY A 49 -17.21 -4.02 -9.13
C GLY A 49 -16.73 -2.74 -9.83
N GLU A 50 -16.64 -1.62 -9.11
CA GLU A 50 -16.08 -0.35 -9.58
C GLU A 50 -14.54 -0.34 -9.62
N PHE A 51 -13.89 -1.49 -9.43
CA PHE A 51 -12.42 -1.60 -9.45
C PHE A 51 -11.83 -1.10 -10.79
N GLN A 52 -12.62 -1.16 -11.88
CA GLN A 52 -12.26 -0.62 -13.20
C GLN A 52 -12.51 0.89 -13.33
N SER A 53 -13.49 1.43 -12.61
CA SER A 53 -13.95 2.81 -12.76
C SER A 53 -13.10 3.80 -11.96
N ARG A 54 -12.78 3.47 -10.70
CA ARG A 54 -12.13 4.41 -9.77
C ARG A 54 -10.59 4.32 -9.77
N GLY A 55 -10.01 3.25 -10.29
CA GLY A 55 -8.57 3.03 -10.29
C GLY A 55 -7.94 2.83 -8.89
N PRO A 56 -6.67 2.41 -8.80
CA PRO A 56 -6.00 2.15 -7.53
C PRO A 56 -5.38 3.41 -6.91
N VAL A 57 -5.21 3.41 -5.58
CA VAL A 57 -4.29 4.35 -4.93
C VAL A 57 -2.88 3.80 -5.07
N THR A 58 -1.96 4.61 -5.60
CA THR A 58 -0.56 4.18 -5.83
C THR A 58 0.34 4.67 -4.71
N LEU A 59 1.12 3.77 -4.13
CA LEU A 59 2.15 4.01 -3.13
C LEU A 59 3.53 3.83 -3.79
N SER A 60 4.07 4.90 -4.38
CA SER A 60 5.30 4.85 -5.19
C SER A 60 6.57 5.33 -4.46
N GLN A 61 6.44 6.01 -3.32
CA GLN A 61 7.58 6.58 -2.58
C GLN A 61 8.17 5.62 -1.52
N GLY A 62 7.88 4.31 -1.65
CA GLY A 62 8.29 3.29 -0.69
C GLY A 62 9.66 2.71 -0.96
N HIS A 63 9.89 2.35 -2.22
CA HIS A 63 11.01 1.54 -2.65
C HIS A 63 11.72 2.18 -3.85
N GLU A 64 13.05 2.07 -3.85
CA GLU A 64 13.89 2.48 -4.99
C GLU A 64 14.09 1.31 -5.99
N GLY A 65 13.72 0.09 -5.57
CA GLY A 65 13.80 -1.15 -6.32
C GLY A 65 12.44 -1.83 -6.48
N SER A 66 12.42 -2.95 -7.20
CA SER A 66 11.21 -3.76 -7.38
C SER A 66 10.67 -4.22 -6.03
N VAL A 67 9.35 -4.11 -5.84
CA VAL A 67 8.68 -4.65 -4.66
C VAL A 67 8.51 -6.14 -4.86
N SER A 68 8.80 -6.94 -3.82
CA SER A 68 8.76 -8.40 -3.88
C SER A 68 7.55 -8.97 -3.17
N SER A 69 7.19 -8.42 -2.02
CA SER A 69 6.13 -8.91 -1.13
C SER A 69 5.38 -7.75 -0.47
N CYS A 70 4.11 -7.97 -0.16
CA CYS A 70 3.25 -7.04 0.56
C CYS A 70 2.27 -7.73 1.50
N CYS A 71 2.01 -7.11 2.65
CA CYS A 71 1.11 -7.68 3.66
C CYS A 71 0.33 -6.56 4.37
N PHE A 72 -0.98 -6.77 4.58
CA PHE A 72 -1.80 -5.94 5.46
C PHE A 72 -1.70 -6.38 6.93
N SER A 73 -1.85 -5.43 7.85
CA SER A 73 -2.23 -5.79 9.22
C SER A 73 -3.66 -6.31 9.28
N GLN A 74 -3.97 -7.11 10.30
CA GLN A 74 -5.29 -7.75 10.45
C GLN A 74 -6.46 -6.75 10.45
N ASP A 75 -6.25 -5.55 10.97
CA ASP A 75 -7.24 -4.48 11.00
C ASP A 75 -7.08 -3.46 9.86
N ALA A 76 -6.27 -3.79 8.86
CA ALA A 76 -5.99 -2.98 7.68
C ALA A 76 -5.39 -1.59 7.96
N SER A 77 -4.88 -1.30 9.17
CA SER A 77 -4.30 0.01 9.49
C SER A 77 -2.86 0.19 8.96
N LEU A 78 -2.16 -0.89 8.63
CA LEU A 78 -0.80 -0.88 8.10
C LEU A 78 -0.67 -1.73 6.85
N VAL A 79 0.21 -1.32 5.95
CA VAL A 79 0.76 -2.16 4.87
C VAL A 79 2.26 -2.23 5.06
N VAL A 80 2.81 -3.44 5.01
CA VAL A 80 4.25 -3.70 5.02
C VAL A 80 4.66 -4.24 3.67
N SER A 81 5.80 -3.81 3.16
CA SER A 81 6.33 -4.28 1.88
C SER A 81 7.84 -4.52 1.94
N GLY A 82 8.29 -5.56 1.26
CA GLY A 82 9.72 -5.86 1.04
C GLY A 82 10.13 -5.49 -0.38
N GLY A 83 11.38 -5.04 -0.56
CA GLY A 83 11.91 -4.67 -1.87
C GLY A 83 13.30 -5.19 -2.17
N TYR A 84 13.63 -5.20 -3.46
CA TYR A 84 14.96 -5.49 -3.99
C TYR A 84 15.95 -4.32 -3.79
N ASP A 85 15.52 -3.27 -3.11
CA ASP A 85 16.35 -2.21 -2.55
C ASP A 85 16.86 -2.52 -1.13
N ASN A 86 16.74 -3.79 -0.72
CA ASN A 86 17.16 -4.32 0.58
C ASN A 86 16.44 -3.67 1.77
N ALA A 87 15.30 -3.02 1.50
CA ALA A 87 14.53 -2.28 2.48
C ALA A 87 13.15 -2.91 2.70
N ILE A 88 12.61 -2.63 3.88
CA ILE A 88 11.21 -2.86 4.19
C ILE A 88 10.55 -1.49 4.33
N ALA A 89 9.42 -1.28 3.67
CA ALA A 89 8.62 -0.08 3.84
C ALA A 89 7.36 -0.40 4.67
N ILE A 90 6.99 0.53 5.54
CA ILE A 90 5.77 0.45 6.34
C ILE A 90 4.93 1.67 6.00
N TRP A 91 3.67 1.45 5.67
CA TRP A 91 2.70 2.47 5.31
C TRP A 91 1.56 2.47 6.31
N GLU A 92 1.12 3.67 6.69
CA GLU A 92 -0.12 3.84 7.44
C GLU A 92 -1.26 4.06 6.45
N THR A 93 -2.23 3.16 6.45
CA THR A 93 -3.29 3.16 5.43
C THR A 93 -4.25 4.31 5.61
N ASP A 94 -4.54 4.74 6.84
CA ASP A 94 -5.40 5.90 7.09
C ASP A 94 -4.79 7.18 6.48
N ALA A 95 -3.49 7.40 6.66
CA ALA A 95 -2.87 8.70 6.41
C ALA A 95 -2.08 8.82 5.09
N ALA A 96 -2.04 7.76 4.27
CA ALA A 96 -1.46 7.78 2.91
C ALA A 96 0.06 8.02 2.83
N TYR A 97 0.81 7.84 3.91
CA TYR A 97 2.24 8.13 3.91
C TYR A 97 3.08 6.93 4.33
N LYS A 98 4.31 6.89 3.80
CA LYS A 98 5.34 5.96 4.23
C LYS A 98 5.68 6.31 5.67
N LYS A 99 5.24 5.47 6.60
CA LYS A 99 5.53 5.63 8.01
C LYS A 99 7.03 5.49 8.24
N LEU A 100 7.64 4.45 7.66
CA LEU A 100 9.00 4.05 7.97
C LEU A 100 9.68 3.31 6.80
N SER A 101 11.01 3.38 6.76
CA SER A 101 11.87 2.51 5.97
C SER A 101 12.84 1.78 6.90
N LEU A 102 12.80 0.46 6.94
CA LEU A 102 13.74 -0.35 7.70
C LEU A 102 14.84 -0.82 6.74
N LYS A 103 16.09 -0.47 7.06
CA LYS A 103 17.28 -0.90 6.32
C LYS A 103 18.14 -1.74 7.24
N GLY A 104 18.71 -2.82 6.72
CA GLY A 104 19.60 -3.68 7.49
C GLY A 104 19.91 -5.03 6.84
N HIS A 105 19.10 -5.48 5.88
CA HIS A 105 19.47 -6.58 5.02
C HIS A 105 20.58 -6.17 4.04
N TRP A 106 21.41 -7.13 3.63
CA TRP A 106 22.51 -6.91 2.68
C TRP A 106 22.17 -7.33 1.24
N ASP A 107 21.04 -7.99 1.06
CA ASP A 107 20.52 -8.39 -0.25
C ASP A 107 18.98 -8.28 -0.23
N TRP A 108 18.36 -8.60 -1.36
CA TRP A 108 16.93 -8.43 -1.62
C TRP A 108 16.06 -8.99 -0.51
N VAL A 109 15.10 -8.19 -0.05
CA VAL A 109 14.03 -8.70 0.80
C VAL A 109 13.08 -9.47 -0.11
N THR A 110 12.88 -10.74 0.21
CA THR A 110 12.08 -11.69 -0.59
C THR A 110 10.68 -11.83 -0.06
N ASP A 111 10.48 -11.69 1.25
CA ASP A 111 9.16 -11.79 1.87
C ASP A 111 9.08 -10.98 3.17
N VAL A 112 7.85 -10.58 3.55
CA VAL A 112 7.54 -9.84 4.77
C VAL A 112 6.26 -10.36 5.42
N ALA A 113 6.23 -10.34 6.76
CA ALA A 113 5.02 -10.63 7.53
C ALA A 113 4.89 -9.67 8.70
N ILE A 114 3.65 -9.38 9.11
CA ILE A 114 3.36 -8.57 10.30
C ILE A 114 2.60 -9.42 11.33
N SER A 115 3.00 -9.30 12.59
CA SER A 115 2.29 -9.92 13.70
C SER A 115 0.90 -9.30 13.90
N GLU A 116 -0.06 -10.09 14.40
CA GLU A 116 -1.43 -9.60 14.72
C GLU A 116 -1.43 -8.40 15.67
N SER A 117 -0.53 -8.43 16.66
CA SER A 117 -0.35 -7.33 17.61
C SER A 117 0.26 -6.06 17.00
N LYS A 118 0.76 -6.13 15.76
CA LYS A 118 1.54 -5.09 15.08
C LYS A 118 2.74 -4.61 15.90
N LYS A 119 3.34 -5.49 16.69
CA LYS A 119 4.55 -5.17 17.46
C LYS A 119 5.81 -5.60 16.73
N TRP A 120 5.66 -6.60 15.87
CA TRP A 120 6.75 -7.25 15.17
C TRP A 120 6.46 -7.33 13.68
N ILE A 121 7.50 -7.06 12.89
CA ILE A 121 7.60 -7.41 11.48
C ILE A 121 8.70 -8.46 11.34
N LEU A 122 8.45 -9.46 10.51
CA LEU A 122 9.45 -10.44 10.07
C LEU A 122 9.80 -10.15 8.61
N SER A 123 11.08 -10.25 8.26
CA SER A 123 11.53 -10.17 6.88
C SER A 123 12.49 -11.30 6.55
N ALA A 124 12.36 -11.84 5.34
CA ALA A 124 13.26 -12.83 4.78
C ALA A 124 14.05 -12.24 3.61
N SER A 125 15.34 -12.55 3.53
CA SER A 125 16.21 -12.00 2.48
C SER A 125 17.10 -13.05 1.83
N LYS A 126 17.50 -12.73 0.59
CA LYS A 126 18.51 -13.47 -0.17
C LYS A 126 19.90 -13.45 0.50
N ASP A 127 20.13 -12.57 1.47
CA ASP A 127 21.32 -12.56 2.33
C ASP A 127 21.40 -13.76 3.28
N SER A 128 20.49 -14.74 3.14
CA SER A 128 20.38 -15.96 3.95
C SER A 128 20.01 -15.69 5.41
N THR A 129 19.38 -14.54 5.70
CA THR A 129 18.91 -14.20 7.04
C THR A 129 17.41 -13.92 7.11
N LEU A 130 16.84 -14.21 8.29
CA LEU A 130 15.56 -13.67 8.73
C LEU A 130 15.82 -12.57 9.75
N ARG A 131 15.05 -11.48 9.70
CA ARG A 131 15.13 -10.40 10.68
C ARG A 131 13.78 -10.11 11.31
N LEU A 132 13.79 -9.95 12.63
CA LEU A 132 12.63 -9.59 13.43
C LEU A 132 12.76 -8.14 13.90
N TRP A 133 11.77 -7.32 13.57
CA TRP A 133 11.80 -5.87 13.78
C TRP A 133 10.72 -5.48 14.79
N ASN A 134 11.12 -4.92 15.93
CA ASN A 134 10.17 -4.40 16.92
C ASN A 134 9.71 -2.99 16.50
N ILE A 135 8.44 -2.85 16.10
CA ILE A 135 7.89 -1.58 15.60
C ILE A 135 7.35 -0.65 16.71
N GLU A 136 7.20 -1.13 17.95
CA GLU A 136 6.79 -0.31 19.10
C GLU A 136 7.92 0.55 19.67
N LYS A 137 9.15 0.03 19.67
CA LYS A 137 10.33 0.69 20.27
C LYS A 137 11.17 1.48 19.26
N MET A 138 10.63 1.79 18.08
CA MET A 138 11.39 2.38 16.97
C MET A 138 11.78 3.84 17.16
N GLU A 139 11.30 4.50 18.21
CA GLU A 139 11.73 5.84 18.61
C GLU A 139 13.24 5.91 18.94
N HIS A 140 13.89 4.76 19.12
CA HIS A 140 15.31 4.64 19.46
C HIS A 140 16.21 4.06 18.36
N ILE A 141 15.72 3.88 17.12
CA ILE A 141 16.55 3.42 16.00
C ILE A 141 17.11 4.65 15.26
N PRO A 142 18.44 4.90 15.24
CA PRO A 142 19.03 6.12 14.69
C PRO A 142 18.65 6.42 13.22
N SER A 143 18.40 5.39 12.40
CA SER A 143 18.01 5.55 10.99
C SER A 143 16.54 5.96 10.76
N VAL A 144 15.69 5.95 11.79
CA VAL A 144 14.30 6.45 11.73
C VAL A 144 14.25 7.96 11.99
N ILE A 145 15.27 8.53 12.64
CA ILE A 145 15.32 9.93 13.06
C ILE A 145 15.53 10.88 11.87
N GLU A 146 16.25 10.45 10.82
CA GLU A 146 16.52 11.31 9.64
C GLU A 146 15.26 11.59 8.82
N SER A 147 14.33 10.63 8.68
CA SER A 147 13.11 10.84 7.89
C SER A 147 12.05 11.72 8.57
N ARG A 148 12.09 11.88 9.90
CA ARG A 148 11.15 12.73 10.66
C ARG A 148 11.62 14.18 10.81
N LYS A 149 12.93 14.46 10.73
CA LYS A 149 13.48 15.81 10.95
C LYS A 149 13.51 16.70 9.70
N GLU A 150 13.43 16.15 8.50
CA GLU A 150 13.50 16.97 7.27
C GLU A 150 12.15 17.48 6.75
N LYS A 151 11.02 16.99 7.26
CA LYS A 151 9.70 17.37 6.74
C LYS A 151 8.78 17.80 7.87
N GLY A 152 8.60 19.11 8.02
CA GLY A 152 7.69 19.75 8.98
C GLY A 152 6.24 19.26 8.81
N SER A 153 5.94 18.12 9.43
CA SER A 153 4.63 17.48 9.37
C SER A 153 3.71 18.13 10.40
N ARG A 154 2.52 18.54 9.97
CA ARG A 154 1.46 19.04 10.86
C ARG A 154 0.35 17.99 10.92
N ILE A 155 -0.27 17.81 12.08
CA ILE A 155 -1.47 16.98 12.17
C ILE A 155 -2.63 17.81 11.59
N ALA A 156 -3.24 17.34 10.51
CA ALA A 156 -4.45 17.89 9.91
C ALA A 156 -5.63 16.95 10.18
N GLN A 157 -6.85 17.48 10.13
CA GLN A 157 -8.06 16.66 10.17
C GLN A 157 -8.56 16.45 8.76
N CYS A 158 -8.95 15.22 8.45
CA CYS A 158 -9.59 14.90 7.18
C CYS A 158 -10.91 15.64 7.11
N GLU A 159 -11.09 16.47 6.07
CA GLU A 159 -12.28 17.31 5.90
C GLU A 159 -13.59 16.51 5.77
N GLU A 160 -13.50 15.21 5.48
CA GLU A 160 -14.66 14.36 5.14
C GLU A 160 -14.99 13.30 6.20
N CYS A 161 -13.99 12.82 6.94
CA CYS A 161 -14.22 11.82 8.01
C CYS A 161 -13.76 12.29 9.40
N GLU A 162 -13.30 13.54 9.52
CA GLU A 162 -12.76 14.17 10.72
C GLU A 162 -11.57 13.44 11.38
N ARG A 163 -11.08 12.35 10.76
CA ARG A 163 -9.96 11.57 11.26
C ARG A 163 -8.67 12.40 11.19
N PRO A 164 -7.86 12.43 12.26
CA PRO A 164 -6.56 13.08 12.22
C PRO A 164 -5.61 12.31 11.31
N PHE A 165 -4.90 13.02 10.43
CA PHE A 165 -3.82 12.50 9.57
C PHE A 165 -2.70 13.53 9.48
N LEU A 166 -1.46 13.13 9.18
CA LEU A 166 -0.35 14.08 9.05
C LEU A 166 -0.37 14.74 7.66
N SER A 167 -0.53 16.06 7.59
CA SER A 167 -0.34 16.84 6.37
C SER A 167 1.12 17.29 6.22
N LEU A 168 1.64 17.06 5.01
CA LEU A 168 2.96 17.49 4.59
C LEU A 168 2.81 18.76 3.75
N GLN A 169 3.51 19.83 4.15
CA GLN A 169 3.81 20.91 3.21
C GLN A 169 5.14 20.58 2.53
N HIS A 170 5.10 20.34 1.23
CA HIS A 170 6.30 20.36 0.38
C HIS A 170 6.06 21.33 -0.76
N GLY A 171 7.11 22.11 -1.10
CA GLY A 171 7.05 23.28 -1.96
C GLY A 171 6.16 23.09 -3.19
N ASP A 172 5.22 24.03 -3.35
CA ASP A 172 4.32 24.25 -4.49
C ASP A 172 3.42 23.10 -4.97
N SER A 173 3.06 22.13 -4.13
CA SER A 173 2.04 21.13 -4.54
C SER A 173 0.99 20.84 -3.47
N GLU A 174 -0.26 20.73 -3.95
CA GLU A 174 -1.55 20.65 -3.25
C GLU A 174 -1.52 20.12 -1.82
N VAL A 175 -2.09 20.91 -0.89
CA VAL A 175 -2.34 20.48 0.49
C VAL A 175 -3.24 19.25 0.47
N ILE A 176 -2.68 18.09 0.82
CA ILE A 176 -3.44 16.85 0.99
C ILE A 176 -4.42 17.07 2.15
N SER A 177 -5.72 17.26 1.85
CA SER A 177 -6.79 17.51 2.85
C SER A 177 -7.65 16.27 3.19
N LYS A 178 -7.46 15.16 2.45
CA LYS A 178 -8.24 13.92 2.57
C LYS A 178 -7.35 12.69 2.81
N CYS A 179 -7.79 11.80 3.70
CA CYS A 179 -7.15 10.51 4.02
C CYS A 179 -7.27 9.49 2.86
N VAL A 180 -6.52 8.36 2.85
CA VAL A 180 -6.55 7.38 1.72
C VAL A 180 -7.97 6.87 1.47
N PHE A 181 -8.68 6.54 2.54
CA PHE A 181 -10.02 5.99 2.45
C PHE A 181 -11.02 7.02 1.92
N CYS A 182 -10.91 8.29 2.33
CA CYS A 182 -11.72 9.38 1.77
C CYS A 182 -11.36 9.70 0.31
N ARG A 183 -10.09 9.55 -0.07
CA ARG A 183 -9.66 9.67 -1.48
C ARG A 183 -10.21 8.53 -2.34
N LEU A 184 -10.28 7.31 -1.79
CA LEU A 184 -10.91 6.16 -2.45
C LEU A 184 -12.42 6.38 -2.65
N SER A 185 -13.10 7.05 -1.72
CA SER A 185 -14.54 7.34 -1.81
C SER A 185 -14.90 8.59 -2.65
N SER A 186 -13.95 9.49 -2.93
CA SER A 186 -14.22 10.78 -3.59
C SER A 186 -14.67 10.64 -5.07
N PRO A 187 -15.72 11.36 -5.51
CA PRO A 187 -16.25 11.29 -6.88
C PRO A 187 -15.39 12.00 -7.95
N ALA A 188 -14.43 12.84 -7.56
CA ALA A 188 -13.55 13.59 -8.48
C ALA A 188 -12.39 12.75 -9.05
N ARG A 189 -12.39 11.43 -8.84
CA ARG A 189 -11.36 10.56 -9.41
C ARG A 189 -11.57 10.49 -10.92
N SER A 190 -10.48 10.52 -11.68
CA SER A 190 -10.54 10.32 -13.13
C SER A 190 -11.31 9.04 -13.41
N ILE A 191 -12.53 9.19 -13.94
CA ILE A 191 -13.32 8.08 -14.44
C ILE A 191 -12.47 7.48 -15.55
N LEU A 192 -11.88 6.31 -15.30
CA LEU A 192 -11.20 5.60 -16.36
C LEU A 192 -12.25 5.32 -17.44
N PRO A 193 -11.99 5.65 -18.71
CA PRO A 193 -12.94 5.34 -19.78
C PRO A 193 -13.27 3.84 -19.72
N LEU A 194 -14.56 3.53 -19.81
CA LEU A 194 -15.05 2.15 -19.82
C LEU A 194 -14.20 1.33 -20.82
N PRO A 195 -13.75 0.13 -20.45
CA PRO A 195 -13.09 -0.73 -21.41
C PRO A 195 -14.03 -0.96 -22.61
N PRO A 196 -13.50 -1.05 -23.84
CA PRO A 196 -14.33 -1.41 -24.98
C PRO A 196 -15.03 -2.73 -24.66
N SER A 197 -16.36 -2.73 -24.77
CA SER A 197 -17.20 -3.90 -24.60
C SER A 197 -16.71 -4.98 -25.57
N ILE A 198 -16.13 -6.06 -25.04
CA ILE A 198 -15.85 -7.25 -25.84
C ILE A 198 -17.22 -7.89 -26.12
N PRO A 199 -17.68 -7.95 -27.38
CA PRO A 199 -18.90 -8.68 -27.68
C PRO A 199 -18.70 -10.16 -27.32
N PRO A 200 -19.73 -10.83 -26.79
CA PRO A 200 -19.67 -12.26 -26.56
C PRO A 200 -19.75 -12.95 -27.92
N ASP A 201 -18.60 -13.11 -28.58
CA ASP A 201 -18.25 -14.17 -29.52
C ASP A 201 -17.02 -13.76 -30.34
N LEU A 202 -15.85 -14.28 -29.92
CA LEU A 202 -14.71 -14.65 -30.79
C LEU A 202 -13.71 -15.54 -30.03
#